data_AF-A0A9X6SRV8-F1
#
_entry.id   AF-A0A9X6SRV8-F1
#
_cell.length_a   1.000
_cell.length_b   1.000
_cell.length_c   1.000
_cell.angle_alpha   90.00
_cell.angle_beta   90.00
_cell.angle_gamma   90.00
#
_symmetry.space_group_name_H-M   'P 1'
#
loop_
_entity.id
_entity.type
_entity.pdbx_description
1 polymer ?
#
loop_
_entity_poly.entity_id
_entity_poly.type
_entity_poly.pdbx_seq_one_letter_code
_entity_poly.pdbx_strand_id
1 'polypeptide(L)'
;FTNVQYNYLKFETLFPQIVHAEKLVQQIPHAYHPFLGEALPTVPGMNFEIIQQLLVGIENARSLYEQRNLVHNGTFSSGTGNWHVTEGVKVQLLQDTSVLVLSEWSHEASLQLRIDSERGYVLRVTARKEGSGKGTVTLSDCAAYTETLGFTSCDYNTVD
;
A
#
# COMPACT_ATOMS: atom_id res chain seq x y z
N PHE A 1 7.95 -10.09 -9.75
CA PHE A 1 8.00 -11.48 -9.24
C PHE A 1 9.43 -12.00 -9.24
N THR A 2 9.73 -13.03 -8.45
CA THR A 2 11.06 -13.70 -8.43
C THR A 2 11.15 -14.87 -9.41
N ASN A 3 10.01 -15.36 -9.91
CA ASN A 3 9.94 -16.49 -10.84
C ASN A 3 8.90 -16.24 -11.95
N VAL A 4 8.91 -17.10 -12.95
CA VAL A 4 8.01 -17.02 -14.12
C VAL A 4 6.60 -17.54 -13.82
N GLN A 5 6.42 -18.29 -12.73
CA GLN A 5 5.12 -18.75 -12.25
C GLN A 5 4.38 -17.66 -11.45
N TYR A 6 5.02 -16.52 -11.18
CA TYR A 6 4.45 -15.41 -10.43
C TYR A 6 4.02 -15.75 -8.99
N ASN A 7 4.61 -16.78 -8.38
CA ASN A 7 4.20 -17.25 -7.05
C ASN A 7 4.79 -16.42 -5.89
N TYR A 8 5.81 -15.59 -6.16
CA TYR A 8 6.50 -14.83 -5.12
C TYR A 8 6.84 -13.41 -5.60
N LEU A 9 6.62 -12.46 -4.71
CA LEU A 9 7.12 -11.10 -4.87
C LEU A 9 8.61 -11.04 -4.53
N LYS A 10 9.33 -10.13 -5.20
CA LYS A 10 10.67 -9.77 -4.73
C LYS A 10 10.54 -9.12 -3.35
N PHE A 11 11.53 -9.35 -2.48
CA PHE A 11 11.47 -8.91 -1.09
C PHE A 11 11.32 -7.38 -0.98
N GLU A 12 11.99 -6.66 -1.86
CA GLU A 12 12.02 -5.20 -1.95
C GLU A 12 10.77 -4.59 -2.61
N THR A 13 9.90 -5.38 -3.24
CA THR A 13 8.69 -4.85 -3.89
C THR A 13 7.81 -4.15 -2.85
N LEU A 14 7.43 -2.90 -3.10
CA LEU A 14 6.58 -2.09 -2.23
C LEU A 14 5.15 -2.05 -2.76
N PHE A 15 4.16 -1.86 -1.88
CA PHE A 15 2.76 -1.74 -2.31
C PHE A 15 2.54 -0.61 -3.33
N PRO A 16 3.14 0.60 -3.17
CA PRO A 16 2.99 1.65 -4.18
C PRO A 16 3.55 1.29 -5.56
N GLN A 17 4.50 0.35 -5.66
CA GLN A 17 4.99 -0.12 -6.96
C GLN A 17 3.97 -1.02 -7.65
N ILE A 18 3.20 -1.81 -6.89
CA ILE A 18 2.11 -2.64 -7.41
C ILE A 18 0.98 -1.74 -7.91
N VAL A 19 0.61 -0.73 -7.11
CA VAL A 19 -0.40 0.28 -7.50
C VAL A 19 0.06 1.06 -8.73
N HIS A 20 1.33 1.46 -8.79
CA HIS A 20 1.86 2.16 -9.95
C HIS A 20 1.84 1.28 -11.22
N ALA A 21 2.14 -0.01 -11.10
CA ALA A 21 2.03 -0.94 -12.22
C ALA A 21 0.60 -1.02 -12.75
N GLU A 22 -0.41 -1.03 -11.87
CA GLU A 22 -1.81 -0.97 -12.27
C GLU A 22 -2.15 0.30 -13.06
N LYS A 23 -1.68 1.44 -12.58
CA LYS A 23 -1.85 2.72 -13.28
C LYS A 23 -1.24 2.68 -14.68
N LEU A 24 -0.08 2.06 -14.86
CA LEU A 24 0.55 1.89 -16.17
C LEU A 24 -0.30 0.99 -17.10
N VAL A 25 -0.91 -0.06 -16.56
CA VAL A 25 -1.81 -0.95 -17.33
C VAL A 25 -3.08 -0.22 -17.76
N GLN A 26 -3.66 0.60 -16.88
CA GLN A 26 -4.84 1.41 -17.21
C GLN A 26 -4.58 2.47 -18.29
N GLN A 27 -3.31 2.82 -18.53
CA GLN A 27 -2.90 3.76 -19.60
C GLN A 27 -2.71 3.07 -20.96
N ILE A 28 -2.80 1.74 -21.05
CA ILE A 28 -2.66 1.03 -22.33
C ILE A 28 -3.89 1.35 -23.20
N PRO A 29 -3.70 1.94 -24.40
CA PRO A 29 -4.80 2.31 -25.27
C PRO A 29 -5.46 1.08 -25.91
N HIS A 30 -6.65 1.27 -26.49
CA HIS A 30 -7.33 0.23 -27.29
C HIS A 30 -7.68 -1.05 -26.53
N ALA A 31 -7.98 -0.93 -25.23
CA ALA A 31 -8.62 -2.00 -24.46
C ALA A 31 -9.98 -2.39 -25.05
N TYR A 32 -10.74 -1.40 -25.51
CA TYR A 32 -12.01 -1.56 -26.19
C TYR A 32 -12.00 -0.79 -27.51
N HIS A 33 -12.88 -1.17 -28.44
CA HIS A 33 -13.03 -0.43 -29.69
C HIS A 33 -13.57 0.99 -29.43
N PRO A 34 -12.85 2.05 -29.84
CA PRO A 34 -13.22 3.44 -29.52
C PRO A 34 -14.56 3.87 -30.14
N PHE A 35 -14.93 3.30 -31.29
CA PHE A 35 -16.20 3.60 -31.98
C PHE A 35 -17.41 2.83 -31.42
N LEU A 36 -17.16 1.83 -30.57
CA LEU A 36 -18.18 0.96 -29.98
C LEU A 36 -18.17 1.07 -28.45
N GLY A 37 -17.61 2.14 -27.90
CA GLY A 37 -17.50 2.35 -26.45
C GLY A 37 -18.84 2.43 -25.73
N GLU A 38 -19.91 2.80 -26.43
CA GLU A 38 -21.30 2.81 -25.95
C GLU A 38 -22.12 1.58 -26.42
N ALA A 39 -21.51 0.68 -27.20
CA ALA A 39 -22.20 -0.53 -27.65
C ALA A 39 -22.37 -1.51 -26.48
N LEU A 40 -23.55 -2.12 -26.39
CA LEU A 40 -23.82 -3.22 -25.47
C LEU A 40 -23.94 -4.53 -26.28
N PRO A 41 -23.03 -5.50 -26.07
CA PRO A 41 -21.87 -5.51 -25.16
C PRO A 41 -20.68 -4.69 -25.67
N THR A 42 -19.82 -4.24 -24.76
CA THR A 42 -18.53 -3.61 -25.08
C THR A 42 -17.67 -4.57 -25.90
N VAL A 43 -17.10 -4.08 -27.00
CA VAL A 43 -16.32 -4.91 -27.92
C VAL A 43 -14.84 -4.86 -27.56
N PRO A 44 -14.21 -6.02 -27.21
CA PRO A 44 -12.78 -6.12 -26.95
C PRO A 44 -11.95 -5.53 -28.10
N GLY A 45 -11.02 -4.64 -27.77
CA GLY A 45 -10.05 -4.08 -28.73
C GLY A 45 -8.79 -4.93 -28.83
N MET A 46 -7.84 -4.47 -29.65
CA MET A 46 -6.59 -5.21 -29.93
C MET A 46 -5.74 -5.48 -28.67
N ASN A 47 -5.83 -4.64 -27.64
CA ASN A 47 -5.05 -4.78 -26.42
C ASN A 47 -5.86 -5.37 -25.26
N PHE A 48 -7.11 -5.79 -25.48
CA PHE A 48 -7.97 -6.29 -24.41
C PHE A 48 -7.33 -7.47 -23.67
N GLU A 49 -6.90 -8.51 -24.40
CA GLU A 49 -6.38 -9.74 -23.80
C GLU A 49 -5.12 -9.50 -22.96
N ILE A 50 -4.17 -8.70 -23.48
CA ILE A 50 -2.93 -8.40 -22.75
C ILE A 50 -3.20 -7.56 -21.51
N ILE A 51 -4.15 -6.62 -21.57
CA ILE A 51 -4.58 -5.85 -20.40
C ILE A 51 -5.16 -6.77 -19.33
N GLN A 52 -6.06 -7.69 -19.70
CA GLN A 52 -6.62 -8.65 -18.75
C GLN A 52 -5.54 -9.52 -18.09
N GLN A 53 -4.57 -10.01 -18.87
CA GLN A 53 -3.45 -10.79 -18.32
C GLN A 53 -2.61 -9.98 -17.34
N LEU A 54 -2.33 -8.71 -17.65
CA LEU A 54 -1.59 -7.82 -16.76
C LEU A 54 -2.35 -7.52 -15.46
N LEU A 55 -3.67 -7.28 -15.55
CA LEU A 55 -4.53 -7.08 -14.38
C LEU A 55 -4.58 -8.30 -13.47
N VAL A 56 -4.67 -9.51 -14.03
CA VAL A 56 -4.55 -10.77 -13.26
C VAL A 56 -3.21 -10.84 -12.53
N GLY A 57 -2.12 -10.44 -13.20
CA GLY A 57 -0.79 -10.36 -12.58
C GLY A 57 -0.74 -9.35 -11.42
N ILE A 58 -1.38 -8.20 -11.57
CA ILE A 58 -1.46 -7.17 -10.52
C ILE A 58 -2.25 -7.67 -9.31
N GLU A 59 -3.41 -8.30 -9.53
CA GLU A 59 -4.22 -8.87 -8.44
C GLU A 59 -3.47 -9.96 -7.68
N ASN A 60 -2.76 -10.83 -8.39
CA ASN A 60 -1.87 -11.79 -7.75
C ASN A 60 -0.77 -11.11 -6.93
N ALA A 61 -0.15 -10.05 -7.45
CA ALA A 61 0.84 -9.27 -6.71
C ALA A 61 0.25 -8.62 -5.44
N ARG A 62 -0.96 -8.05 -5.51
CA ARG A 62 -1.68 -7.50 -4.35
C ARG A 62 -1.91 -8.59 -3.31
N SER A 63 -2.43 -9.75 -3.72
CA SER A 63 -2.68 -10.90 -2.84
C SER A 63 -1.39 -11.40 -2.16
N LEU A 64 -0.30 -11.57 -2.90
CA LEU A 64 0.99 -11.97 -2.33
C LEU A 64 1.58 -10.92 -1.38
N TYR A 65 1.33 -9.63 -1.62
CA TYR A 65 1.77 -8.57 -0.72
C TYR A 65 1.03 -8.64 0.62
N GLU A 66 -0.28 -8.82 0.59
CA GLU A 66 -1.09 -8.98 1.81
C GLU A 66 -0.75 -10.28 2.54
N GLN A 67 -0.56 -11.40 1.84
CA GLN A 67 -0.23 -12.69 2.44
C GLN A 67 1.09 -12.69 3.21
N ARG A 68 2.11 -11.98 2.73
CA ARG A 68 3.40 -11.87 3.43
C ARG A 68 3.40 -10.81 4.54
N ASN A 69 2.35 -10.00 4.65
CA ASN A 69 2.26 -8.93 5.62
C ASN A 69 1.54 -9.43 6.88
N LEU A 70 2.24 -9.46 8.01
CA LEU A 70 1.63 -9.81 9.31
C LEU A 70 0.70 -8.71 9.81
N VAL A 71 0.90 -7.47 9.34
CA VAL A 71 0.07 -6.33 9.69
C VAL A 71 -1.21 -6.38 8.85
N HIS A 72 -2.29 -6.91 9.44
CA HIS A 72 -3.60 -6.96 8.78
C HIS A 72 -4.12 -5.56 8.42
N ASN A 73 -4.65 -5.42 7.21
CA ASN A 73 -5.12 -4.14 6.67
C ASN A 73 -4.06 -3.02 6.78
N GLY A 74 -2.77 -3.36 6.68
CA GLY A 74 -1.67 -2.36 6.73
C GLY A 74 -1.63 -1.41 5.53
N THR A 75 -2.40 -1.71 4.47
CA THR A 75 -2.63 -0.84 3.31
C THR A 75 -3.84 0.07 3.46
N PHE A 76 -4.61 -0.07 4.56
CA PHE A 76 -5.84 0.67 4.85
C PHE A 76 -6.91 0.60 3.74
N SER A 77 -6.83 -0.40 2.85
CA SER A 77 -7.78 -0.60 1.75
C SER A 77 -9.20 -0.91 2.23
N SER A 78 -9.34 -1.40 3.45
CA SER A 78 -10.63 -1.63 4.13
C SER A 78 -10.91 -0.56 5.20
N GLY A 79 -10.45 0.67 5.00
CA GLY A 79 -10.53 1.73 6.01
C GLY A 79 -9.62 1.43 7.20
N THR A 80 -10.08 1.69 8.42
CA THR A 80 -9.32 1.40 9.64
C THR A 80 -9.41 -0.08 10.06
N GLY A 81 -10.45 -0.81 9.65
CA GLY A 81 -10.61 -2.23 9.97
C GLY A 81 -10.43 -2.54 11.47
N ASN A 82 -9.51 -3.45 11.79
CA ASN A 82 -9.21 -3.87 13.17
C ASN A 82 -8.18 -2.98 13.90
N TRP A 83 -7.77 -1.87 13.30
CA TRP A 83 -6.88 -0.93 13.97
C TRP A 83 -7.63 -0.18 15.06
N HIS A 84 -7.00 -0.06 16.23
CA HIS A 84 -7.46 0.88 17.24
C HIS A 84 -6.99 2.27 16.84
N VAL A 85 -7.92 3.19 16.60
CA VAL A 85 -7.61 4.55 16.18
C VAL A 85 -8.25 5.56 17.12
N THR A 86 -7.55 6.66 17.39
CA THR A 86 -8.15 7.76 18.14
C THR A 86 -9.16 8.52 17.29
N GLU A 87 -10.07 9.26 17.95
CA GLU A 87 -11.08 10.06 17.27
C GLU A 87 -10.43 11.10 16.35
N GLY A 88 -10.97 11.29 15.15
CA GLY A 88 -10.46 12.26 14.17
C GLY A 88 -9.48 11.68 13.15
N VAL A 89 -8.92 10.49 13.39
CA VAL A 89 -8.13 9.74 12.40
C VAL A 89 -9.00 9.33 11.22
N LYS A 90 -8.50 9.55 10.01
CA LYS A 90 -9.25 9.26 8.77
C LYS A 90 -8.42 8.41 7.82
N VAL A 91 -9.12 7.60 7.02
CA VAL A 91 -8.54 7.01 5.82
C VAL A 91 -9.03 7.80 4.61
N GLN A 92 -8.11 8.20 3.75
CA GLN A 92 -8.41 8.95 2.53
C GLN A 92 -7.91 8.18 1.31
N LEU A 93 -8.63 8.28 0.20
CA LEU A 93 -8.14 7.78 -1.09
C LEU A 93 -7.24 8.85 -1.71
N LEU A 94 -5.94 8.59 -1.75
CA LEU A 94 -4.97 9.44 -2.42
C LEU A 94 -4.53 8.78 -3.71
N GLN A 95 -4.93 9.37 -4.85
CA GLN A 95 -4.78 8.75 -6.17
C GLN A 95 -5.51 7.40 -6.21
N ASP A 96 -4.76 6.30 -6.21
CA ASP A 96 -5.26 4.92 -6.35
C ASP A 96 -4.92 4.08 -5.10
N THR A 97 -4.67 4.72 -3.95
CA THR A 97 -4.31 4.05 -2.69
C THR A 97 -4.97 4.69 -1.49
N SER A 98 -5.47 3.85 -0.59
CA SER A 98 -5.96 4.30 0.70
C SER A 98 -4.80 4.64 1.63
N VAL A 99 -4.85 5.78 2.29
CA VAL A 99 -3.82 6.25 3.21
C VAL A 99 -4.44 6.62 4.55
N LEU A 100 -3.79 6.21 5.64
CA LEU A 100 -4.13 6.65 6.98
C LEU A 100 -3.58 8.06 7.20
N VAL A 101 -4.44 8.98 7.63
CA VAL A 101 -4.11 10.39 7.86
C VAL A 101 -4.21 10.71 9.35
N LEU A 102 -3.07 11.06 9.93
CA LEU A 102 -2.93 11.54 11.30
C LEU A 102 -2.68 13.06 11.27
N SER A 103 -3.74 13.85 11.40
CA SER A 103 -3.66 15.31 11.32
C SER A 103 -3.21 16.01 12.61
N GLU A 104 -3.41 15.39 13.78
CA GLU A 104 -3.08 15.96 15.08
C GLU A 104 -1.97 15.16 15.78
N TRP A 105 -1.22 15.80 16.66
CA TRP A 105 -0.13 15.14 17.40
C TRP A 105 -0.63 14.06 18.39
N SER A 106 -1.87 14.16 18.82
CA SER A 106 -2.55 13.18 19.67
C SER A 106 -3.22 12.06 18.88
N HIS A 107 -3.18 12.10 17.54
CA HIS A 107 -3.72 11.05 16.72
C HIS A 107 -2.83 9.81 16.74
N GLU A 108 -3.41 8.64 17.02
CA GLU A 108 -2.73 7.36 17.07
C GLU A 108 -3.54 6.30 16.32
N ALA A 109 -2.82 5.37 15.70
CA ALA A 109 -3.37 4.11 15.23
C ALA A 109 -2.46 2.97 15.69
N SER A 110 -3.02 1.99 16.39
CA SER A 110 -2.29 0.85 16.93
C SER A 110 -2.98 -0.47 16.63
N LEU A 111 -2.17 -1.52 16.51
CA LEU A 111 -2.62 -2.88 16.26
C LEU A 111 -1.73 -3.84 17.03
N GLN A 112 -2.35 -4.77 17.76
CA GLN A 112 -1.62 -5.84 18.43
C GLN A 112 -1.39 -6.99 17.47
N LEU A 113 -0.13 -7.43 17.37
CA LEU A 113 0.29 -8.51 16.49
C LEU A 113 0.86 -9.67 17.29
N ARG A 114 0.67 -10.89 16.80
CA ARG A 114 1.37 -12.08 17.29
C ARG A 114 2.53 -12.36 16.36
N ILE A 115 3.72 -12.48 16.92
CA ILE A 115 4.94 -12.85 16.21
C ILE A 115 5.49 -14.15 16.82
N ASP A 116 6.18 -14.94 16.01
CA ASP A 116 6.88 -16.12 16.50
C ASP A 116 8.21 -15.69 17.11
N SER A 117 8.55 -16.30 18.25
CA SER A 117 9.88 -16.14 18.84
C SER A 117 10.96 -16.68 17.90
N GLU A 118 12.19 -16.17 18.04
CA GLU A 118 13.38 -16.64 17.30
C GLU A 118 13.35 -16.42 15.78
N ARG A 119 12.49 -15.52 15.29
CA ARG A 119 12.45 -15.09 13.88
C ARG A 119 12.86 -13.63 13.73
N GLY A 120 13.54 -13.33 12.62
CA GLY A 120 13.80 -11.96 12.18
C GLY A 120 12.61 -11.40 11.39
N TYR A 121 12.22 -10.16 11.69
CA TYR A 121 11.15 -9.44 10.99
C TYR A 121 11.67 -8.13 10.42
N VAL A 122 11.02 -7.65 9.36
CA VAL A 122 11.33 -6.35 8.76
C VAL A 122 10.11 -5.46 8.83
N LEU A 123 10.19 -4.42 9.67
CA LEU A 123 9.23 -3.33 9.66
C LEU A 123 9.52 -2.44 8.45
N ARG A 124 8.51 -2.26 7.58
CA ARG A 124 8.60 -1.37 6.44
C ARG A 124 7.41 -0.42 6.45
N VAL A 125 7.71 0.87 6.35
CA VAL A 125 6.70 1.94 6.36
C VAL A 125 6.83 2.72 5.07
N THR A 126 5.71 2.96 4.38
CA THR A 126 5.63 3.93 3.29
C THR A 126 4.67 5.02 3.72
N ALA A 127 5.24 6.15 4.14
CA ALA A 127 4.50 7.27 4.69
C ALA A 127 5.09 8.59 4.19
N ARG A 128 4.33 9.67 4.37
CA ARG A 128 4.76 11.04 4.11
C ARG A 128 4.48 11.87 5.36
N LYS A 129 5.42 12.74 5.71
CA LYS A 129 5.18 13.76 6.72
C LYS A 129 4.87 15.08 6.02
N GLU A 130 3.75 15.70 6.39
CA GLU A 130 3.38 17.04 5.94
C GLU A 130 3.64 18.05 7.05
N GLY A 131 4.28 19.18 6.73
CA GLY A 131 4.65 20.21 7.70
C GLY A 131 5.72 19.80 8.72
N SER A 132 5.96 20.66 9.69
CA SER A 132 7.04 20.53 10.69
C SER A 132 6.87 19.34 11.64
N GLY A 133 7.98 18.89 12.22
CA GLY A 133 8.01 17.77 13.17
C GLY A 133 8.29 16.42 12.51
N LYS A 134 8.03 15.34 13.26
CA LYS A 134 8.42 13.98 12.93
C LYS A 134 7.22 13.04 13.05
N GLY A 135 6.98 12.24 12.01
CA GLY A 135 6.08 11.09 12.09
C GLY A 135 6.84 9.88 12.63
N THR A 136 6.16 9.04 13.40
CA THR A 136 6.77 7.86 14.02
C THR A 136 5.88 6.64 13.87
N VAL A 137 6.50 5.50 13.61
CA VAL A 137 5.90 4.18 13.78
C VAL A 137 6.74 3.45 14.82
N THR A 138 6.08 2.98 15.86
CA THR A 138 6.74 2.34 17.00
C THR A 138 6.25 0.91 17.14
N LEU A 139 7.18 -0.02 17.28
CA LEU A 139 6.92 -1.40 17.65
C LEU A 139 7.38 -1.60 19.08
N SER A 140 6.50 -2.07 19.96
CA SER A 140 6.83 -2.34 21.35
C SER A 140 6.32 -3.70 21.80
N ASP A 141 6.99 -4.28 22.79
CA ASP A 141 6.56 -5.50 23.47
C ASP A 141 6.20 -5.28 24.95
N CYS A 142 5.75 -6.34 25.62
CA CYS A 142 5.37 -6.28 27.03
C CYS A 142 6.56 -6.12 28.00
N ALA A 143 7.80 -6.29 27.53
CA ALA A 143 9.03 -6.09 28.28
C ALA A 143 9.62 -4.68 28.06
N ALA A 144 8.84 -3.77 27.45
CA ALA A 144 9.21 -2.40 27.12
C ALA A 144 10.35 -2.27 26.10
N TYR A 145 10.70 -3.34 25.38
CA TYR A 145 11.56 -3.20 24.20
C TYR A 145 10.79 -2.44 23.14
N THR A 146 11.38 -1.35 22.66
CA THR A 146 10.73 -0.41 21.75
C THR A 146 11.67 -0.06 20.61
N GLU A 147 11.22 -0.31 19.38
CA GLU A 147 11.88 0.12 18.15
C GLU A 147 11.04 1.22 17.51
N THR A 148 11.67 2.31 17.08
CA THR A 148 10.96 3.46 16.50
C THR A 148 11.53 3.82 15.14
N LEU A 149 10.69 3.72 14.12
CA LEU A 149 10.97 4.26 12.78
C LEU A 149 10.43 5.68 12.69
N GLY A 150 11.33 6.61 12.42
CA GLY A 150 11.01 8.02 12.26
C GLY A 150 11.06 8.48 10.80
N PHE A 151 10.17 9.39 10.42
CA PHE A 151 10.21 10.05 9.12
C PHE A 151 9.83 11.54 9.25
N THR A 152 10.54 12.39 8.51
CA THR A 152 10.33 13.85 8.47
C THR A 152 9.94 14.29 7.07
N SER A 153 9.44 15.51 6.92
CA SER A 153 9.21 16.05 5.58
C SER A 153 10.55 16.23 4.84
N CYS A 154 10.54 16.06 3.52
CA CYS A 154 11.66 16.44 2.65
C CYS A 154 11.87 17.96 2.60
N ASP A 155 10.92 18.76 3.12
CA ASP A 155 11.01 20.22 3.22
C ASP A 155 12.06 20.68 4.26
N TYR A 156 12.72 19.75 4.95
CA TYR A 156 13.88 20.04 5.83
C TYR A 156 15.18 20.37 5.09
N ASN A 157 15.12 20.64 3.79
CA ASN A 157 16.24 21.25 3.05
C ASN A 157 16.03 22.76 2.96
N THR A 158 16.36 23.48 4.03
CA THR A 158 16.68 24.93 4.19
C THR A 158 16.37 25.29 5.65
N VAL A 159 17.24 25.74 6.54
CA VAL A 159 18.46 26.56 6.48
C VAL A 159 19.28 26.22 7.74
N ASP A 160 20.59 25.96 7.61
CA ASP A 160 21.58 26.20 8.68
C ASP A 160 22.08 27.65 8.57
#